data_AF-V8N5K4-F1
#
_entry.id   AF-V8N5K4-F1
#
_cell.length_a   1.000
_cell.length_b   1.000
_cell.length_c   1.000
_cell.angle_alpha   90.00
_cell.angle_beta   90.00
_cell.angle_gamma   90.00
#
_symmetry.space_group_name_H-M   'P 1'
#
loop_
_entity.id
_entity.type
_entity.pdbx_description
1 polymer ?
#
loop_
_entity_poly.entity_id
_entity_poly.type
_entity_poly.pdbx_seq_one_letter_code
_entity_poly.pdbx_strand_id
1 'polypeptide(L)'
;MPEPGNWDQFLENFLAGKIAWGSWFDHVQDWWKAKDHHPILYLFYEDIKEDPAREVQKVAHFLNFELPDPLLKKITEHTKFETMKSNPMANYTTLPAFLMNQAMSPFMRKGIVGNWKEHLTVAQNEKIDEISSRLLAGSGLVFRTE
;
A
#
# COMPACT_ATOMS: atom_id res chain seq x y z
N MET A 1 -14.05 14.27 -1.15
CA MET A 1 -13.93 12.98 -1.87
C MET A 1 -15.34 12.49 -2.16
N PRO A 2 -15.60 11.81 -3.29
CA PRO A 2 -16.91 11.22 -3.51
C PRO A 2 -17.23 10.23 -2.38
N GLU A 3 -18.47 10.22 -1.92
CA GLU A 3 -18.95 9.23 -0.94
C GLU A 3 -18.71 7.81 -1.52
N PRO A 4 -18.13 6.88 -0.74
CA PRO A 4 -17.73 5.57 -1.25
C PRO A 4 -18.92 4.68 -1.63
N GLY A 5 -20.13 4.98 -1.15
CA GLY A 5 -21.31 4.13 -1.34
C GLY A 5 -21.20 2.84 -0.53
N ASN A 6 -21.92 1.81 -0.96
CA ASN A 6 -21.73 0.45 -0.41
C ASN A 6 -20.48 -0.21 -1.01
N TRP A 7 -20.13 -1.41 -0.51
CA TRP A 7 -18.93 -2.14 -0.95
C TRP A 7 -18.89 -2.41 -2.46
N ASP A 8 -20.01 -2.84 -3.06
CA ASP A 8 -20.07 -3.13 -4.49
C ASP A 8 -19.86 -1.88 -5.34
N GLN A 9 -20.50 -0.77 -4.96
CA GLN A 9 -20.33 0.52 -5.62
C GLN A 9 -18.90 1.03 -5.51
N PHE A 10 -18.28 0.89 -4.33
CA PHE A 10 -16.88 1.25 -4.13
C PHE A 10 -15.97 0.43 -5.06
N LEU A 11 -16.17 -0.89 -5.11
CA LEU A 11 -15.35 -1.78 -5.95
C LEU A 11 -15.50 -1.47 -7.45
N GLU A 12 -16.73 -1.22 -7.92
CA GLU A 12 -16.97 -0.81 -9.31
C GLU A 12 -16.29 0.51 -9.65
N ASN A 13 -16.39 1.50 -8.75
CA ASN A 13 -15.72 2.78 -8.92
C ASN A 13 -14.19 2.63 -8.90
N PHE A 14 -13.64 1.79 -8.02
CA PHE A 14 -12.21 1.49 -7.96
C PHE A 14 -11.72 0.90 -9.29
N LEU A 15 -12.39 -0.13 -9.80
CA LEU A 15 -12.03 -0.80 -11.06
C LEU A 15 -12.18 0.12 -12.28
N ALA A 16 -13.11 1.08 -12.23
CA ALA A 16 -13.30 2.07 -13.27
C ALA A 16 -12.40 3.31 -13.13
N GLY A 17 -11.53 3.37 -12.11
CA GLY A 17 -10.70 4.54 -11.80
C GLY A 17 -11.49 5.79 -11.40
N LYS A 18 -12.75 5.63 -10.98
CA LYS A 18 -13.65 6.71 -10.53
C LYS A 18 -13.51 7.00 -9.04
N ILE A 19 -12.28 6.99 -8.55
CA ILE A 19 -11.92 7.26 -7.16
C ILE A 19 -10.95 8.44 -7.10
N ALA A 20 -10.61 8.87 -5.88
CA ALA A 20 -9.51 9.78 -5.66
C ALA A 20 -8.23 9.24 -6.33
N TRP A 21 -7.67 10.06 -7.22
CA TRP A 21 -6.39 9.92 -7.92
C TRP A 21 -6.42 8.96 -9.12
N GLY A 22 -7.61 8.53 -9.53
CA GLY A 22 -7.82 7.86 -10.82
C GLY A 22 -7.64 6.34 -10.76
N SER A 23 -7.21 5.78 -11.89
CA SER A 23 -7.00 4.33 -12.07
C SER A 23 -5.76 3.85 -11.32
N TRP A 24 -5.96 2.89 -10.41
CA TRP A 24 -4.84 2.22 -9.72
C TRP A 24 -3.91 1.51 -10.72
N PHE A 25 -4.47 0.86 -11.75
CA PHE A 25 -3.71 0.12 -12.75
C PHE A 25 -2.80 1.02 -13.58
N ASP A 26 -3.28 2.20 -13.96
CA ASP A 26 -2.46 3.17 -14.71
C ASP A 26 -1.35 3.70 -13.79
N HIS A 27 -1.71 4.07 -12.56
CA HIS A 27 -0.76 4.61 -11.58
C HIS A 27 0.42 3.65 -11.34
N VAL A 28 0.18 2.37 -11.04
CA VAL A 28 1.28 1.43 -10.76
C VAL A 28 2.13 1.13 -12.00
N GLN A 29 1.52 1.05 -13.19
CA GLN A 29 2.24 0.80 -14.42
C GLN A 29 3.09 2.00 -14.87
N ASP A 30 2.57 3.21 -14.73
CA ASP A 30 3.29 4.42 -15.12
C ASP A 30 4.52 4.63 -14.23
N TRP A 31 4.39 4.43 -12.91
CA TRP A 31 5.54 4.44 -12.00
C TRP A 31 6.52 3.29 -12.28
N TRP A 32 6.02 2.11 -12.63
CA TRP A 32 6.85 0.96 -12.99
C TRP A 32 7.70 1.22 -14.24
N LYS A 33 7.14 1.89 -15.27
CA LYS A 33 7.89 2.30 -16.46
C LYS A 33 8.84 3.47 -16.18
N ALA A 34 8.40 4.42 -15.36
CA ALA A 34 9.19 5.60 -15.02
C ALA A 34 10.47 5.23 -14.26
N LYS A 35 10.46 4.15 -13.46
CA LYS A 35 11.64 3.72 -12.68
C LYS A 35 12.85 3.37 -13.55
N ASP A 36 12.64 3.01 -14.81
CA ASP A 36 13.74 2.67 -15.74
C ASP A 36 14.39 3.92 -16.36
N HIS A 37 13.74 5.08 -16.23
CA HIS A 37 14.16 6.34 -16.85
C HIS A 37 14.50 7.43 -15.83
N HIS A 38 14.18 7.23 -14.56
CA HIS A 38 14.35 8.19 -13.47
C HIS A 38 14.89 7.49 -12.23
N PRO A 39 15.58 8.22 -11.33
CA PRO A 39 16.03 7.67 -10.05
C PRO A 39 14.82 7.47 -9.13
N ILE A 40 14.12 6.34 -9.30
CA ILE A 40 12.94 5.96 -8.53
C ILE A 40 13.19 4.57 -7.94
N LEU A 41 13.11 4.48 -6.61
CA LEU A 41 13.07 3.21 -5.90
C LEU A 41 11.62 2.71 -5.84
N TYR A 42 11.30 1.70 -6.63
CA TYR A 42 9.99 1.04 -6.59
C TYR A 42 10.00 -0.08 -5.55
N LEU A 43 9.11 -0.01 -4.55
CA LEU A 43 9.00 -0.98 -3.46
C LEU A 43 7.59 -1.56 -3.38
N PHE A 44 7.49 -2.77 -2.84
CA PHE A 44 6.21 -3.45 -2.62
C PHE A 44 5.89 -3.49 -1.13
N TYR A 45 4.61 -3.29 -0.79
CA TYR A 45 4.16 -3.38 0.59
C TYR A 45 4.40 -4.78 1.17
N GLU A 46 4.22 -5.81 0.34
CA GLU A 46 4.38 -7.21 0.68
C GLU A 46 5.84 -7.52 1.04
N ASP A 47 6.80 -6.95 0.31
CA ASP A 47 8.23 -7.11 0.62
C ASP A 47 8.58 -6.47 1.97
N ILE A 48 8.00 -5.30 2.26
CA ILE A 48 8.18 -4.60 3.56
C ILE A 48 7.59 -5.44 4.70
N LYS A 49 6.50 -6.16 4.44
CA LYS A 49 5.88 -7.03 5.44
C LYS A 49 6.66 -8.32 5.66
N GLU A 50 7.25 -8.88 4.61
CA GLU A 50 8.06 -10.09 4.64
C GLU A 50 9.41 -9.86 5.32
N ASP A 51 10.16 -8.84 4.90
CA ASP A 51 11.47 -8.50 5.45
C ASP A 51 11.66 -6.98 5.52
N PRO A 52 11.17 -6.34 6.60
CA PRO A 52 11.32 -4.90 6.79
C PRO A 52 12.79 -4.45 6.80
N ALA A 53 13.70 -5.28 7.30
CA ALA A 53 15.12 -4.90 7.42
C ALA A 53 15.77 -4.82 6.04
N ARG A 54 15.50 -5.81 5.17
CA ARG A 54 15.92 -5.80 3.77
C ARG A 54 15.41 -4.56 3.04
N GLU A 55 14.13 -4.22 3.20
CA GLU A 55 13.56 -3.07 2.51
C GLU A 55 14.11 -1.73 3.04
N VAL A 56 14.38 -1.62 4.35
CA VAL A 56 15.07 -0.44 4.91
C VAL A 56 16.50 -0.31 4.36
N GLN A 57 17.23 -1.41 4.23
CA GLN A 57 18.56 -1.41 3.60
C GLN A 57 18.50 -0.96 2.14
N LYS A 58 17.51 -1.41 1.37
CA LYS A 58 17.28 -0.95 -0.02
C LYS A 58 17.06 0.56 -0.09
N VAL A 59 16.25 1.12 0.82
CA VAL A 59 16.04 2.57 0.92
C VAL A 59 17.34 3.31 1.26
N ALA A 60 18.10 2.82 2.25
CA ALA A 60 19.37 3.43 2.63
C ALA A 60 20.38 3.44 1.47
N HIS A 61 20.51 2.31 0.77
CA HIS A 61 21.37 2.20 -0.40
C HIS A 61 20.97 3.18 -1.51
N PHE A 62 19.67 3.28 -1.80
CA PHE A 62 19.15 4.23 -2.80
C PHE A 62 19.43 5.69 -2.43
N LEU A 63 19.42 6.02 -1.14
CA LEU A 63 19.76 7.34 -0.62
C LEU A 63 21.27 7.58 -0.47
N ASN A 64 22.12 6.63 -0.91
CA ASN A 64 23.58 6.64 -0.71
C ASN A 64 23.97 6.83 0.77
N PHE A 65 23.23 6.19 1.67
CA PHE A 65 23.47 6.24 3.11
C PHE A 65 24.00 4.90 3.61
N GLU A 66 25.21 4.90 4.18
CA GLU A 66 25.72 3.75 4.91
C GLU A 66 24.91 3.58 6.19
N LEU A 67 24.19 2.46 6.32
CA LEU A 67 23.30 2.18 7.43
C LEU A 67 23.93 1.15 8.38
N PRO A 68 24.44 1.55 9.56
CA PRO A 68 24.98 0.61 10.53
C PRO A 68 23.88 -0.29 11.13
N ASP A 69 24.23 -1.54 11.44
CA ASP A 69 23.29 -2.52 12.01
C ASP A 69 22.51 -2.03 13.24
N PRO A 70 23.12 -1.29 14.21
CA PRO A 70 22.35 -0.75 15.34
C PRO A 70 21.26 0.22 14.91
N LEU A 71 21.51 1.02 13.86
CA LEU A 71 20.54 1.97 13.32
C LEU A 71 19.46 1.26 12.49
N LEU A 72 19.83 0.26 11.69
CA LEU A 72 18.86 -0.61 11.00
C LEU A 72 17.87 -1.24 11.99
N LYS A 73 18.38 -1.85 13.07
CA LYS A 73 17.53 -2.45 14.11
C LYS A 73 16.60 -1.42 14.74
N LYS A 74 17.11 -0.21 15.02
CA LYS A 74 16.32 0.89 15.58
C LYS A 74 15.21 1.31 14.62
N ILE A 75 15.52 1.57 13.36
CA ILE A 75 14.52 1.96 12.35
C ILE A 75 13.44 0.89 12.25
N THR A 76 13.84 -0.37 12.04
CA THR A 76 12.91 -1.49 11.90
C THR A 76 11.98 -1.63 13.11
N GLU A 77 12.48 -1.46 14.34
CA GLU A 77 11.64 -1.48 15.55
C GLU A 77 10.66 -0.31 15.62
N HIS A 78 11.14 0.90 15.33
CA HIS A 78 10.33 2.12 15.38
C HIS A 78 9.24 2.16 14.30
N THR A 79 9.47 1.51 13.15
CA THR A 79 8.52 1.46 12.03
C THR A 79 7.65 0.19 12.03
N LYS A 80 7.70 -0.64 13.07
CA LYS A 80 6.72 -1.74 13.22
C LYS A 80 5.32 -1.18 13.33
N PHE A 81 4.36 -1.95 12.82
CA PHE A 81 2.95 -1.56 12.81
C PHE A 81 2.43 -1.18 14.22
N GLU A 82 2.67 -2.01 15.24
CA GLU A 82 2.21 -1.71 16.61
C GLU A 82 2.88 -0.46 17.20
N THR A 83 4.17 -0.26 16.93
CA THR A 83 4.90 0.94 17.33
C THR A 83 4.34 2.19 16.65
N MET A 84 4.08 2.14 15.35
CA MET A 84 3.48 3.27 14.62
C MET A 84 2.02 3.52 15.02
N LYS A 85 1.25 2.45 15.25
CA LYS A 85 -0.16 2.51 15.67
C LYS A 85 -0.33 3.19 17.04
N SER A 86 0.62 2.99 17.95
CA SER A 86 0.64 3.64 19.25
C SER A 86 1.28 5.03 19.25
N ASN A 87 1.92 5.47 18.16
CA ASN A 87 2.63 6.74 18.07
C ASN A 87 1.74 7.87 17.49
N PRO A 88 1.39 8.92 18.27
CA PRO A 88 0.58 10.06 17.81
C PRO A 88 1.14 10.81 16.59
N MET A 89 2.46 10.74 16.38
CA MET A 89 3.12 11.37 15.23
C MET A 89 2.92 10.60 13.93
N ALA A 90 2.44 9.35 13.98
CA ALA A 90 2.28 8.47 12.83
C ALA A 90 0.84 7.97 12.63
N ASN A 91 0.06 7.84 13.70
CA ASN A 91 -1.28 7.24 13.66
C ASN A 91 -2.43 8.24 13.41
N TYR A 92 -2.13 9.53 13.20
CA TYR A 92 -3.10 10.60 12.90
C TYR A 92 -4.14 10.87 14.01
N THR A 93 -3.94 10.45 15.25
CA THR A 93 -4.91 10.69 16.34
C THR A 93 -5.02 12.16 16.75
N THR A 94 -4.09 13.00 16.31
CA THR A 94 -4.12 14.44 16.51
C THR A 94 -5.04 15.17 15.53
N LEU A 95 -5.51 14.51 14.47
CA LEU A 95 -6.48 15.11 13.55
C LEU A 95 -7.89 15.17 14.16
N PRO A 96 -8.64 16.26 13.94
CA PRO A 96 -10.04 16.34 14.30
C PRO A 96 -10.90 15.26 13.64
N ALA A 97 -11.92 14.78 14.36
CA ALA A 97 -12.82 13.72 13.89
C ALA A 97 -13.57 14.06 12.58
N PHE A 98 -13.82 15.34 12.29
CA PHE A 98 -14.45 15.76 11.03
C PHE A 98 -13.54 15.62 9.81
N LEU A 99 -12.22 15.56 10.01
CA LEU A 99 -11.25 15.22 8.96
C LEU A 99 -11.01 13.72 8.89
N MET A 100 -10.90 13.07 10.05
CA MET A 100 -10.64 11.63 10.15
C MET A 100 -11.27 11.04 11.41
N ASN A 101 -12.42 10.40 11.26
CA ASN A 101 -13.13 9.78 12.38
C ASN A 101 -12.55 8.39 12.71
N GLN A 102 -11.53 8.38 13.57
CA GLN A 102 -10.86 7.14 13.97
C GLN A 102 -11.72 6.20 14.83
N ALA A 103 -12.84 6.67 15.40
CA ALA A 103 -13.78 5.82 16.12
C ALA A 103 -14.60 4.92 15.17
N MET A 104 -14.80 5.35 13.91
CA MET A 104 -15.42 4.51 12.88
C MET A 104 -14.41 3.52 12.29
N SER A 105 -13.24 4.01 11.92
CA SER A 105 -12.13 3.18 11.47
C SER A 105 -10.81 3.87 11.77
N PRO A 106 -9.91 3.25 12.55
CA PRO A 106 -8.61 3.86 12.84
C PRO A 106 -7.74 3.89 11.59
N PHE A 107 -6.88 4.92 11.47
CA PHE A 107 -5.96 5.06 10.33
C PHE A 107 -5.03 3.84 10.21
N MET A 108 -4.41 3.46 11.33
CA MET A 108 -3.62 2.23 11.46
C MET A 108 -4.55 1.04 11.75
N ARG A 109 -5.26 0.57 10.71
CA ARG A 109 -6.33 -0.44 10.83
C ARG A 109 -5.84 -1.84 11.20
N LYS A 110 -5.27 -2.58 10.24
CA LYS A 110 -4.79 -3.97 10.44
C LYS A 110 -3.31 -4.18 10.10
N GLY A 111 -2.79 -3.54 9.06
CA GLY A 111 -1.36 -3.62 8.71
C GLY A 111 -0.88 -5.02 8.28
N ILE A 112 -1.71 -5.75 7.53
CA ILE A 112 -1.43 -7.13 7.06
C ILE A 112 -1.67 -7.27 5.55
N VAL A 113 -0.97 -8.22 4.93
CA VAL A 113 -1.23 -8.69 3.57
C VAL A 113 -2.39 -9.68 3.58
N GLY A 114 -3.19 -9.75 2.52
CA GLY A 114 -4.21 -10.78 2.35
C GLY A 114 -5.58 -10.51 3.00
N ASN A 115 -5.78 -9.35 3.67
CA ASN A 115 -7.07 -9.05 4.29
C ASN A 115 -8.23 -8.89 3.28
N TRP A 116 -7.94 -8.74 1.99
CA TRP A 116 -8.96 -8.75 0.93
C TRP A 116 -9.83 -10.03 0.97
N LYS A 117 -9.29 -11.16 1.44
CA LYS A 117 -9.99 -12.45 1.58
C LYS A 117 -11.18 -12.40 2.55
N GLU A 118 -11.19 -11.44 3.48
CA GLU A 118 -12.33 -11.23 4.39
C GLU A 118 -13.43 -10.34 3.81
N HIS A 119 -13.18 -9.69 2.66
CA HIS A 119 -14.06 -8.67 2.10
C HIS A 119 -14.63 -9.04 0.73
N LEU A 120 -13.83 -9.69 -0.11
CA LEU A 120 -14.23 -10.04 -1.47
C LEU A 120 -15.03 -11.35 -1.49
N THR A 121 -16.13 -11.34 -2.23
CA THR A 121 -16.78 -12.60 -2.65
C THR A 121 -15.93 -13.28 -3.73
N VAL A 122 -16.17 -14.58 -3.97
CA VAL A 122 -15.49 -15.34 -5.03
C VAL A 122 -15.66 -14.65 -6.39
N ALA A 123 -16.89 -14.25 -6.75
CA ALA A 123 -17.17 -13.59 -8.02
C ALA A 123 -16.49 -12.22 -8.15
N GLN A 124 -16.39 -11.45 -7.06
CA GLN A 124 -15.66 -10.19 -7.07
C GLN A 124 -14.16 -10.42 -7.26
N ASN A 125 -13.59 -11.44 -6.60
CA ASN A 125 -12.18 -11.78 -6.74
C ASN A 125 -11.85 -12.21 -8.18
N GLU A 126 -12.64 -13.12 -8.76
CA GLU A 126 -12.46 -13.57 -10.16
C GLU A 126 -12.49 -12.39 -11.14
N LYS A 127 -13.42 -11.44 -10.95
CA LYS A 127 -13.51 -10.22 -11.76
C LYS A 127 -12.27 -9.34 -11.63
N ILE A 128 -11.74 -9.18 -10.41
CA ILE A 128 -10.51 -8.41 -10.18
C ILE A 128 -9.31 -9.10 -10.82
N ASP A 129 -9.20 -10.42 -10.70
CA ASP A 129 -8.10 -11.21 -11.27
C ASP A 129 -8.10 -11.13 -12.80
N GLU A 130 -9.27 -11.21 -13.44
CA GLU A 130 -9.42 -11.06 -14.89
C GLU A 130 -8.99 -9.67 -15.35
N ILE A 131 -9.49 -8.62 -14.69
CA ILE A 131 -9.15 -7.23 -15.03
C ILE A 131 -7.66 -6.97 -14.81
N SER A 132 -7.11 -7.42 -13.69
CA SER A 132 -5.69 -7.25 -13.37
C SER A 132 -4.81 -7.96 -14.39
N SER A 133 -5.13 -9.20 -14.73
CA SER A 133 -4.40 -9.98 -15.74
C SER A 133 -4.42 -9.28 -17.09
N ARG A 134 -5.55 -8.72 -17.50
CA ARG A 134 -5.69 -8.00 -18.77
C ARG A 134 -4.95 -6.67 -18.77
N LEU A 135 -5.08 -5.86 -17.72
CA LEU A 135 -4.54 -4.49 -17.68
C LEU A 135 -3.05 -4.45 -17.36
N LEU A 136 -2.52 -5.41 -16.59
CA LEU A 136 -1.10 -5.51 -16.26
C LEU A 136 -0.34 -6.41 -17.25
N ALA A 137 -1.02 -7.02 -18.22
CA ALA A 137 -0.40 -7.87 -19.24
C ALA A 137 0.78 -7.18 -19.93
N GLY A 138 1.91 -7.87 -20.02
CA GLY A 138 3.10 -7.37 -20.71
C GLY A 138 3.89 -6.29 -19.97
N SER A 139 3.44 -5.82 -18.79
CA SER A 139 4.18 -4.84 -17.99
C SER A 139 5.40 -5.43 -17.27
N GLY A 140 5.43 -6.76 -17.08
CA GLY A 140 6.41 -7.45 -16.24
C GLY A 140 6.23 -7.17 -14.74
N LEU A 141 5.22 -6.38 -14.35
CA LEU A 141 4.89 -6.07 -12.97
C LEU A 141 4.07 -7.21 -12.36
N VAL A 142 4.58 -7.80 -11.28
CA VAL A 142 3.94 -8.90 -10.56
C VAL A 142 3.73 -8.49 -9.11
N PHE A 143 2.50 -8.61 -8.64
CA PHE A 143 2.13 -8.36 -7.24
C PHE A 143 1.92 -9.67 -6.50
N ARG A 144 2.28 -9.69 -5.22
CA ARG A 144 1.89 -10.76 -4.28
C ARG A 144 0.61 -10.33 -3.56
N THR A 145 -0.29 -11.27 -3.32
CA THR A 145 -1.58 -11.00 -2.65
C THR A 145 -1.68 -11.68 -1.28
N GLU A 146 -0.67 -12.46 -0.90
CA GLU A 146 -0.53 -13.21 0.35
C GLU A 146 0.94 -13.34 0.76
#